data_AF-A0A9X3AK68-F1
#
_entry.id   AF-A0A9X3AK68-F1
#
_cell.length_a   1.000
_cell.length_b   1.000
_cell.length_c   1.000
_cell.angle_alpha   90.00
_cell.angle_beta   90.00
_cell.angle_gamma   90.00
#
_symmetry.space_group_name_H-M   'P 1'
#
loop_
_entity.id
_entity.type
_entity.pdbx_description
1 polymer ?
#
loop_
_entity_poly.entity_id
_entity_poly.type
_entity_poly.pdbx_seq_one_letter_code
_entity_poly.pdbx_strand_id
1 'polypeptide(L)'
;MSIELKNSEGLEFDFSNIGWAFYLNIAIEYGWKEKGTLPPEGWKGEWKGAYDMSEGQLVSEADAKNMASALETYLVDPNKINVAKAMAKEFKKAGIPMEVDENDKEFLSEYITFAKKSEFRIW
;
A
#
# COMPACT_ATOMS: atom_id res chain seq x y z
N MET A 1 8.69 4.10 -12.87
CA MET A 1 9.21 3.99 -11.50
C MET A 1 8.26 3.09 -10.74
N SER A 2 8.81 2.13 -10.02
CA SER A 2 8.12 1.14 -9.20
C SER A 2 8.47 1.37 -7.73
N ILE A 3 7.60 0.88 -6.86
CA ILE A 3 7.82 0.73 -5.43
C ILE A 3 8.12 -0.74 -5.20
N GLU A 4 9.32 -1.05 -4.72
CA GLU A 4 9.74 -2.42 -4.44
C GLU A 4 9.60 -2.67 -2.94
N LEU A 5 8.86 -3.71 -2.55
CA LEU A 5 8.64 -4.05 -1.16
C LEU A 5 9.43 -5.29 -0.80
N LYS A 6 10.22 -5.24 0.28
CA LYS A 6 11.00 -6.39 0.74
C LYS A 6 10.75 -6.69 2.20
N ASN A 7 10.27 -7.89 2.50
CA ASN A 7 9.97 -8.30 3.87
C ASN A 7 11.18 -8.96 4.56
N SER A 8 11.13 -9.14 5.88
CA SER A 8 12.25 -9.74 6.64
C SER A 8 12.46 -11.23 6.35
N GLU A 9 11.50 -11.90 5.70
CA GLU A 9 11.65 -13.29 5.21
C GLU A 9 12.35 -13.37 3.85
N GLY A 10 12.70 -12.22 3.24
CA GLY A 10 13.33 -12.15 1.93
C GLY A 10 12.37 -12.29 0.75
N LEU A 11 11.05 -12.19 0.98
CA LEU A 11 10.08 -12.06 -0.10
C LEU A 11 10.09 -10.63 -0.64
N GLU A 12 9.72 -10.52 -1.90
CA GLU A 12 9.66 -9.26 -2.64
C GLU A 12 8.27 -9.12 -3.29
N PHE A 13 7.79 -7.89 -3.41
CA PHE A 13 6.53 -7.56 -4.06
C PHE A 13 6.59 -6.15 -4.65
N ASP A 14 6.13 -5.99 -5.89
CA ASP A 14 6.26 -4.72 -6.61
C ASP A 14 4.93 -4.06 -6.89
N PHE A 15 4.90 -2.74 -6.73
CA PHE A 15 3.82 -1.87 -7.22
C PHE A 15 4.37 -0.87 -8.23
N SER A 16 3.51 -0.35 -9.10
CA SER A 16 3.78 0.96 -9.69
C SER A 16 3.62 2.04 -8.60
N ASN A 17 4.31 3.18 -8.71
CA ASN A 17 4.15 4.27 -7.72
C ASN A 17 2.69 4.71 -7.57
N ILE A 18 1.95 4.78 -8.68
CA ILE A 18 0.53 5.15 -8.68
C ILE A 18 -0.30 4.04 -8.03
N GLY A 19 -0.03 2.77 -8.34
CA GLY A 19 -0.72 1.63 -7.74
C GLY A 19 -0.51 1.57 -6.24
N TRP A 20 0.71 1.80 -5.75
CA TRP A 20 1.02 1.86 -4.33
C TRP A 20 0.21 2.94 -3.63
N ALA A 21 0.28 4.19 -4.11
CA ALA A 21 -0.50 5.29 -3.57
C ALA A 21 -2.01 5.01 -3.63
N PHE A 22 -2.50 4.42 -4.71
CA PHE A 22 -3.91 4.07 -4.88
C PHE A 22 -4.37 3.08 -3.81
N TYR A 23 -3.65 1.97 -3.62
CA TYR A 23 -4.05 0.96 -2.64
C TYR A 23 -3.82 1.39 -1.19
N LEU A 24 -2.87 2.29 -0.90
CA LEU A 24 -2.80 2.95 0.40
C LEU A 24 -4.08 3.73 0.71
N ASN A 25 -4.58 4.52 -0.25
CA ASN A 25 -5.81 5.29 -0.08
C ASN A 25 -7.05 4.38 0.02
N ILE A 26 -7.09 3.28 -0.73
CA ILE A 26 -8.14 2.26 -0.55
C ILE A 26 -8.07 1.66 0.85
N ALA A 27 -6.89 1.26 1.33
CA ALA A 27 -6.75 0.71 2.67
C ALA A 27 -7.25 1.70 3.74
N ILE A 28 -6.95 3.00 3.61
CA ILE A 28 -7.47 4.06 4.49
C ILE A 28 -9.01 4.11 4.49
N GLU A 29 -9.63 4.08 3.30
CA GLU A 29 -11.10 4.06 3.16
C GLU A 29 -11.72 2.83 3.85
N TYR A 30 -11.02 1.70 3.83
CA TYR A 30 -11.43 0.46 4.51
C TYR A 30 -10.95 0.36 5.97
N GLY A 31 -10.54 1.47 6.57
CA GLY A 31 -10.33 1.60 8.01
C GLY A 31 -8.90 1.35 8.48
N TRP A 32 -7.94 1.15 7.59
CA TRP A 32 -6.53 1.22 7.98
C TRP A 32 -6.21 2.64 8.45
N LYS A 33 -5.52 2.73 9.59
CA LYS A 33 -5.01 3.99 10.13
C LYS A 33 -3.50 3.95 10.06
N GLU A 34 -2.95 4.77 9.18
CA GLU A 34 -1.51 4.96 9.00
C GLU A 34 -0.86 5.22 10.36
N LYS A 35 0.06 4.33 10.76
CA LYS A 35 0.88 4.54 11.96
C LYS A 35 2.12 5.40 11.68
N GLY A 36 2.48 5.53 10.41
CA GLY A 36 3.76 6.02 9.96
C GLY A 36 4.80 4.91 9.88
N THR A 37 5.66 5.01 8.88
CA THR A 37 6.86 4.16 8.76
C THR A 37 7.94 4.56 9.76
N LEU A 38 8.90 3.67 9.99
CA LEU A 38 10.17 3.99 10.64
C LEU A 38 11.17 4.47 9.59
N PRO A 39 12.07 5.41 9.94
CA PRO A 39 12.98 6.02 8.97
C PRO A 39 13.89 5.00 8.27
N PRO A 40 14.37 5.34 7.07
CA PRO A 40 15.41 4.56 6.42
C PRO A 40 16.72 4.60 7.21
N GLU A 41 17.59 3.62 6.97
CA GLU A 41 18.88 3.55 7.65
C GLU A 41 19.73 4.78 7.32
N GLY A 42 20.31 5.40 8.34
CA GLY A 42 21.14 6.60 8.17
C GLY A 42 20.37 7.92 8.02
N TRP A 43 19.03 7.93 8.12
CA TRP A 43 18.25 9.17 8.13
C TRP A 43 18.70 10.12 9.24
N LYS A 44 18.87 11.40 8.91
CA LYS A 44 19.24 12.45 9.85
C LYS A 44 18.13 13.49 9.92
N GLY A 45 17.44 13.53 11.06
CA GLY A 45 16.39 14.51 11.33
C GLY A 45 15.11 13.87 11.80
N GLU A 46 14.05 14.67 11.83
CA GLU A 46 12.72 14.20 12.20
C GLU A 46 12.11 13.40 11.04
N TRP A 47 11.65 12.18 11.32
CA TRP A 47 10.94 11.35 10.35
C TRP A 47 9.43 11.54 10.52
N LYS A 48 8.72 11.80 9.42
CA LYS A 48 7.28 12.08 9.44
C LYS A 48 6.41 10.86 9.13
N GLY A 49 7.00 9.68 9.00
CA GLY A 49 6.25 8.44 8.78
C GLY A 49 5.78 8.23 7.34
N ALA A 50 6.50 8.73 6.34
CA ALA A 50 6.08 8.69 4.94
C ALA A 50 6.02 7.27 4.37
N TYR A 51 5.04 6.98 3.51
CA TYR A 51 4.90 5.71 2.79
C TYR A 51 5.20 5.84 1.29
N ASP A 52 5.30 7.07 0.77
CA ASP A 52 5.40 7.40 -0.65
C ASP A 52 6.84 7.51 -1.18
N MET A 53 7.84 7.37 -0.29
CA MET A 53 9.25 7.37 -0.64
C MET A 53 9.73 5.96 -1.00
N SER A 54 10.87 5.85 -1.68
CA SER A 54 11.53 4.60 -2.06
C SER A 54 12.94 4.60 -1.47
N GLU A 55 13.05 4.77 -0.15
CA GLU A 55 14.33 5.05 0.52
C GLU A 55 14.75 3.97 1.53
N GLY A 56 13.98 2.90 1.65
CA GLY A 56 14.21 1.80 2.59
C GLY A 56 13.53 2.02 3.94
N GLN A 57 12.57 2.93 4.06
CA GLN A 57 11.78 3.09 5.28
C GLN A 57 11.00 1.81 5.61
N LEU A 58 10.81 1.54 6.91
CA LEU A 58 10.27 0.26 7.41
C LEU A 58 8.79 0.41 7.82
N VAL A 59 7.94 -0.44 7.27
CA VAL A 59 6.55 -0.64 7.71
C VAL A 59 6.55 -1.73 8.77
N SER A 60 6.17 -1.39 10.00
CA SER A 60 6.12 -2.36 11.11
C SER A 60 5.14 -3.50 10.83
N GLU A 61 5.41 -4.69 11.38
CA GLU A 61 4.55 -5.88 11.20
C GLU A 61 3.09 -5.60 11.57
N ALA A 62 2.85 -4.88 12.67
CA ALA A 62 1.51 -4.56 13.13
C ALA A 62 0.78 -3.61 12.15
N ASP A 63 1.52 -2.73 11.48
CA ASP A 63 0.93 -1.81 10.50
C ASP A 63 0.69 -2.49 9.16
N ALA A 64 1.65 -3.30 8.70
CA ALA A 64 1.54 -4.16 7.52
C ALA A 64 0.31 -5.08 7.61
N LYS A 65 0.12 -5.75 8.76
CA LYS A 65 -1.06 -6.60 9.01
C LYS A 65 -2.37 -5.82 9.00
N ASN A 66 -2.39 -4.63 9.59
CA ASN A 66 -3.59 -3.79 9.60
C ASN A 66 -3.95 -3.30 8.18
N MET A 67 -2.95 -2.90 7.39
CA MET A 67 -3.13 -2.53 5.99
C MET A 67 -3.68 -3.72 5.18
N ALA A 68 -3.07 -4.89 5.35
CA ALA A 68 -3.51 -6.12 4.69
C ALA A 68 -4.97 -6.47 5.04
N SER A 69 -5.37 -6.35 6.31
CA SER A 69 -6.76 -6.61 6.73
C SER A 69 -7.78 -5.62 6.14
N ALA A 70 -7.40 -4.34 5.97
CA ALA A 70 -8.26 -3.38 5.28
C ALA A 70 -8.44 -3.76 3.80
N LEU A 71 -7.36 -4.17 3.13
CA LEU A 71 -7.42 -4.61 1.73
C LEU A 71 -8.15 -5.95 1.55
N GLU A 72 -8.09 -6.86 2.52
CA GLU A 72 -8.95 -8.05 2.55
C GLU A 72 -10.43 -7.68 2.58
N THR A 73 -10.78 -6.67 3.39
CA THR A 73 -12.16 -6.17 3.48
C THR A 73 -12.61 -5.57 2.15
N TYR A 74 -11.73 -4.80 1.48
CA TYR A 74 -11.96 -4.31 0.12
C TYR A 74 -12.21 -5.45 -0.88
N LEU A 75 -11.42 -6.53 -0.85
CA LEU A 75 -11.54 -7.64 -1.81
C LEU A 75 -12.86 -8.39 -1.74
N VAL A 76 -13.52 -8.42 -0.59
CA VAL A 76 -14.81 -9.10 -0.39
C VAL A 76 -16.01 -8.17 -0.46
N ASP A 77 -15.79 -6.85 -0.56
CA ASP A 77 -16.88 -5.88 -0.67
C ASP A 77 -17.58 -5.98 -2.04
N PRO A 78 -18.90 -6.26 -2.10
CA PRO A 78 -19.64 -6.29 -3.36
C PRO A 78 -19.62 -4.96 -4.12
N ASN A 79 -19.33 -3.84 -3.44
CA ASN A 79 -19.24 -2.50 -4.02
C ASN A 79 -17.80 -2.05 -4.31
N LYS A 80 -16.80 -2.92 -4.17
CA LYS A 80 -15.37 -2.55 -4.29
C LYS A 80 -15.05 -1.76 -5.57
N ILE A 81 -15.68 -2.12 -6.68
CA ILE A 81 -15.48 -1.45 -7.99
C ILE A 81 -15.98 0.00 -7.97
N ASN A 82 -17.07 0.28 -7.25
CA ASN A 82 -17.57 1.65 -7.12
C ASN A 82 -16.61 2.51 -6.28
N VAL A 83 -16.07 1.93 -5.19
CA VAL A 83 -15.07 2.61 -4.34
C VAL A 83 -13.79 2.86 -5.13
N ALA A 84 -13.29 1.87 -5.85
CA ALA A 84 -12.11 2.00 -6.71
C ALA A 84 -12.30 3.07 -7.80
N LYS A 85 -13.48 3.12 -8.44
CA LYS A 85 -13.82 4.14 -9.46
C LYS A 85 -13.91 5.55 -8.85
N ALA A 86 -14.47 5.68 -7.64
CA ALA A 86 -14.49 6.95 -6.92
C ALA A 86 -13.06 7.40 -6.57
N MET A 87 -12.23 6.51 -6.05
CA MET A 87 -10.82 6.80 -5.75
C MET A 87 -10.03 7.21 -6.99
N ALA A 88 -10.17 6.45 -8.09
CA ALA A 88 -9.51 6.77 -9.36
C ALA A 88 -9.95 8.12 -9.92
N LYS A 89 -11.20 8.54 -9.67
CA LYS A 89 -11.69 9.87 -10.05
C LYS A 89 -10.98 10.98 -9.28
N GLU A 90 -10.70 10.80 -7.98
CA GLU A 90 -9.94 11.77 -7.20
C GLU A 90 -8.49 11.88 -7.68
N PHE A 91 -7.84 10.75 -8.01
CA PHE A 91 -6.51 10.75 -8.64
C PHE A 91 -6.50 11.51 -9.97
N LYS A 92 -7.51 11.27 -10.83
CA LYS A 92 -7.65 12.00 -12.11
C LYS A 92 -7.84 13.50 -11.91
N LYS A 93 -8.62 13.92 -10.90
CA LYS A 93 -8.76 15.35 -10.57
C LYS A 93 -7.44 15.98 -10.11
N ALA A 94 -6.59 15.21 -9.45
CA ALA A 94 -5.24 15.62 -9.07
C ALA A 94 -4.23 15.57 -10.23
N GLY A 95 -4.68 15.22 -11.46
CA GLY A 95 -3.82 15.13 -12.64
C GLY A 95 -3.06 13.81 -12.76
N ILE A 96 -3.37 12.81 -11.94
CA ILE A 96 -2.73 11.49 -11.96
C ILE A 96 -3.60 10.53 -12.80
N PRO A 97 -3.09 10.00 -13.92
CA PRO A 97 -3.83 9.03 -14.71
C PRO A 97 -3.95 7.71 -13.93
N MET A 98 -5.17 7.35 -13.54
CA MET A 98 -5.46 6.10 -12.84
C MET A 98 -6.61 5.36 -13.52
N GLU A 99 -6.41 4.10 -13.85
CA GLU A 99 -7.45 3.20 -14.35
C GLU A 99 -7.68 2.09 -13.35
N VAL A 100 -8.95 1.73 -13.13
CA VAL A 100 -9.31 0.67 -12.20
C VAL A 100 -9.14 -0.66 -12.91
N ASP A 101 -8.29 -1.53 -12.36
CA ASP A 101 -8.25 -2.93 -12.75
C ASP A 101 -9.36 -3.68 -12.02
N GLU A 102 -10.39 -4.11 -12.76
CA GLU A 102 -11.51 -4.87 -12.18
C GLU A 102 -11.10 -6.29 -11.76
N ASN A 103 -9.91 -6.75 -12.18
CA ASN A 103 -9.34 -8.07 -11.87
C ASN A 103 -8.17 -8.02 -10.88
N ASP A 104 -8.08 -6.95 -10.07
CA ASP A 104 -7.05 -6.74 -9.03
C ASP A 104 -6.95 -7.81 -7.93
N LYS A 105 -7.86 -8.79 -7.92
CA LYS A 105 -8.02 -9.76 -6.84
C LYS A 105 -6.78 -10.63 -6.62
N GLU A 106 -6.20 -11.18 -7.70
CA GLU A 106 -5.05 -12.07 -7.60
C GLU A 106 -3.84 -11.32 -7.06
N PHE A 107 -3.51 -10.19 -7.69
CA PHE A 107 -2.45 -9.28 -7.29
C PHE A 107 -2.56 -8.83 -5.83
N LEU A 108 -3.74 -8.38 -5.39
CA LEU A 108 -3.94 -7.98 -4.00
C LEU A 108 -3.88 -9.16 -3.02
N SER A 109 -4.33 -10.35 -3.41
CA SER A 109 -4.26 -11.53 -2.54
C SER A 109 -2.81 -11.95 -2.30
N GLU A 110 -1.96 -11.82 -3.31
CA GLU A 110 -0.51 -12.01 -3.17
C GLU A 110 0.11 -10.96 -2.24
N TYR A 111 -0.22 -9.67 -2.43
CA TYR A 111 0.25 -8.61 -1.54
C TYR A 111 -0.18 -8.83 -0.08
N ILE A 112 -1.45 -9.17 0.14
CA ILE A 112 -1.99 -9.44 1.49
C ILE A 112 -1.22 -10.57 2.16
N THR A 113 -0.91 -11.63 1.40
CA THR A 113 -0.11 -12.76 1.90
C THR A 113 1.30 -12.33 2.25
N PHE A 114 1.93 -11.50 1.40
CA PHE A 114 3.23 -10.88 1.64
C PHE A 114 3.24 -10.04 2.92
N ALA A 115 2.28 -9.12 3.07
CA ALA A 115 2.21 -8.14 4.16
C ALA A 115 1.83 -8.77 5.52
N LYS A 116 1.14 -9.92 5.52
CA LYS A 116 0.80 -10.64 6.75
C LYS A 116 1.94 -11.43 7.36
N LYS A 117 2.99 -11.73 6.60
CA LYS A 117 4.10 -12.57 7.05
C LYS A 117 5.02 -11.85 8.03
N SER A 118 5.39 -10.60 7.74
CA SER A 118 6.31 -9.83 8.58
C SER A 118 6.26 -8.33 8.27
N GLU A 119 7.07 -7.54 8.96
CA GLU A 119 7.43 -6.19 8.53
C GLU A 119 8.15 -6.18 7.17
N PHE A 120 8.11 -5.03 6.49
CA PHE A 120 8.75 -4.85 5.19
C PHE A 120 9.29 -3.44 4.97
N ARG A 121 10.31 -3.32 4.11
CA ARG A 121 10.88 -2.04 3.67
C ARG A 121 10.39 -1.67 2.27
N ILE A 122 10.35 -0.37 2.00
CA ILE A 122 9.91 0.23 0.75
C ILE A 122 11.13 0.80 0.01
N TRP A 123 11.43 0.31 -1.18
CA TRP A 123 12.58 0.65 -2.02
C TRP A 123 12.18 1.23 -3.38
#